data_AF-A0A2E7DB01-F1
#
_entry.id   AF-A0A2E7DB01-F1
#
_cell.length_a   1.000
_cell.length_b   1.000
_cell.length_c   1.000
_cell.angle_alpha   90.00
_cell.angle_beta   90.00
_cell.angle_gamma   90.00
#
_symmetry.space_group_name_H-M   'P 1'
#
loop_
_entity.id
_entity.type
_entity.pdbx_description
1 polymer ?
#
loop_
_entity_poly.entity_id
_entity_poly.type
_entity_poly.pdbx_seq_one_letter_code
_entity_poly.pdbx_strand_id
1 'polypeptide(L)'
;MTIGFKCSECGQIYKVKDDAAGRAYKCKSCGAAQQVPIPDRLKQKKTTSKKPPAEDAYEDDAYEDDAYEDDYGDDAYEDDGAEDYDAYEDDGFDAYDDKPARTASRSSKKKKRSSGNVPGIVTAAGILMMIVAGLNSLLIALAILGLVVGFGAAMQQMRQIQGANFNPQALGMAVVAGVMFLYTVVAVLEFLGGLRAFKAQSFGMALTGAIITAIPCIGGMSYCSLVTVPIGIFCIIAISTNRDAFP
;
A
#
# COMPACT_ATOMS: atom_id res chain seq x y z
N MET A 1 23.80 -24.12 -7.85
CA MET A 1 24.58 -25.02 -8.72
C MET A 1 25.33 -24.17 -9.75
N THR A 2 26.15 -24.78 -10.62
CA THR A 2 26.85 -24.07 -11.69
C THR A 2 26.41 -24.58 -13.06
N ILE A 3 26.30 -23.68 -14.02
CA ILE A 3 25.93 -23.93 -15.41
C ILE A 3 27.20 -23.88 -16.26
N GLY A 4 27.49 -24.98 -16.95
CA GLY A 4 28.57 -25.06 -17.93
C GLY A 4 28.06 -24.77 -19.34
N PHE A 5 28.70 -23.87 -20.08
CA PHE A 5 28.38 -23.61 -21.49
C PHE A 5 29.63 -23.23 -22.29
N LYS A 6 29.57 -23.37 -23.61
CA LYS A 6 30.67 -23.04 -24.53
C LYS A 6 30.37 -21.73 -25.26
N CYS A 7 31.40 -20.95 -25.56
CA CYS A 7 31.26 -19.77 -26.40
C CYS A 7 30.98 -20.14 -27.86
N SER A 8 29.97 -19.53 -28.48
CA SER A 8 29.62 -19.75 -29.89
C SER A 8 30.73 -19.36 -30.86
N GLU A 9 31.51 -18.33 -30.53
CA GLU A 9 32.57 -17.81 -31.42
C GLU A 9 33.91 -18.53 -31.25
N CYS A 10 34.37 -18.71 -30.01
CA CYS A 10 35.73 -19.22 -29.74
C CYS A 10 35.78 -20.62 -29.13
N GLY A 11 34.63 -21.24 -28.82
CA GLY A 11 34.55 -22.58 -28.26
C GLY A 11 34.95 -22.72 -26.77
N GLN A 12 35.43 -21.65 -26.13
CA GLN A 12 35.90 -21.70 -24.74
C GLN A 12 34.78 -22.07 -23.77
N ILE A 13 35.06 -23.00 -22.85
CA ILE A 13 34.09 -23.51 -21.87
C ILE A 13 34.11 -22.63 -20.61
N TYR A 14 32.94 -22.16 -20.19
CA TYR A 14 32.75 -21.37 -18.97
C TYR A 14 31.81 -22.08 -17.99
N LYS A 15 32.09 -21.91 -16.69
CA LYS A 15 31.21 -22.32 -15.58
C LYS A 15 30.75 -21.07 -14.84
N VAL A 16 29.45 -20.82 -14.82
CA VAL A 16 28.83 -19.67 -14.13
C VAL A 16 27.84 -20.15 -13.07
N LYS A 17 27.50 -19.31 -12.10
CA LYS A 17 26.46 -19.63 -11.09
C LYS A 17 25.07 -19.61 -11.73
N ASP A 18 24.12 -20.35 -11.15
CA ASP A 18 22.73 -20.41 -11.64
C ASP A 18 22.05 -19.04 -11.79
N ASP A 19 22.42 -18.05 -10.97
CA ASP A 19 21.86 -16.69 -11.00
C ASP A 19 22.16 -15.93 -12.31
N ALA A 20 23.15 -16.41 -13.07
CA ALA A 20 23.51 -15.87 -14.38
C ALA A 20 22.69 -16.46 -15.54
N ALA A 21 21.84 -17.46 -15.30
CA ALA A 21 20.99 -18.07 -16.33
C ALA A 21 20.12 -17.02 -17.04
N GLY A 22 20.15 -17.01 -18.38
CA GLY A 22 19.41 -16.07 -19.22
C GLY A 22 19.97 -14.64 -19.26
N ARG A 23 21.07 -14.34 -18.54
CA ARG A 23 21.75 -13.05 -18.63
C ARG A 23 22.78 -13.05 -19.75
N ALA A 24 23.09 -11.87 -20.29
CA ALA A 24 24.19 -11.69 -21.22
C ALA A 24 25.54 -11.89 -20.51
N TYR A 25 26.39 -12.73 -21.09
CA TYR A 25 27.74 -13.03 -20.64
C TYR A 25 28.73 -12.62 -21.73
N LYS A 26 29.75 -11.84 -21.34
CA LYS A 26 30.83 -11.43 -22.24
C LYS A 26 31.96 -12.45 -22.17
N CYS A 27 32.29 -13.06 -23.30
CA CYS A 27 33.41 -14.00 -23.40
C CYS A 27 34.72 -13.31 -23.03
N LYS A 28 35.52 -13.93 -22.15
CA LYS A 28 36.83 -13.39 -21.74
C LYS A 28 37.92 -13.55 -22.80
N SER A 29 37.73 -14.46 -23.75
CA SER A 29 38.72 -14.76 -24.79
C SER A 29 38.51 -13.91 -26.05
N CYS A 30 37.28 -13.86 -26.59
CA CYS A 30 36.98 -13.13 -27.84
C CYS A 30 36.12 -11.87 -27.65
N GLY A 31 35.60 -11.61 -26.44
CA GLY A 31 34.78 -10.43 -26.17
C GLY A 31 33.32 -10.49 -26.65
N ALA A 32 32.92 -11.54 -27.38
CA ALA A 32 31.55 -11.72 -27.85
C ALA A 32 30.54 -11.82 -26.69
N ALA A 33 29.39 -11.15 -26.85
CA ALA A 33 28.29 -11.22 -25.90
C ALA A 33 27.32 -12.34 -26.29
N GLN A 34 27.08 -13.29 -25.37
CA GLN A 34 26.19 -14.43 -25.58
C GLN A 34 25.29 -14.63 -24.36
N GLN A 35 24.08 -15.18 -24.54
CA GLN A 35 23.21 -15.48 -23.40
C GLN A 35 23.60 -16.81 -22.74
N VAL A 36 23.59 -16.85 -21.41
CA VAL A 36 23.78 -18.10 -20.64
C VAL A 36 22.53 -18.98 -20.80
N PRO A 37 22.65 -20.25 -21.24
CA PRO A 37 21.51 -21.14 -21.38
C PRO A 37 20.77 -21.36 -20.06
N ILE A 38 19.43 -21.41 -20.11
CA ILE A 38 18.59 -21.69 -18.94
C ILE A 38 18.37 -23.20 -18.86
N PRO A 39 18.94 -23.91 -17.86
CA PRO A 39 18.71 -25.34 -17.71
C PRO A 39 17.22 -25.63 -17.47
N ASP A 40 16.70 -26.70 -18.06
CA ASP A 40 15.25 -26.99 -18.06
C ASP A 40 14.65 -27.12 -16.65
N ARG A 41 15.46 -27.50 -15.65
CA ARG A 41 15.05 -27.52 -14.23
C ARG A 41 14.61 -26.16 -13.71
N LEU A 42 15.17 -25.05 -14.22
CA LEU A 42 14.79 -23.69 -13.82
C LEU A 42 13.55 -23.18 -14.57
N LYS A 43 13.20 -23.76 -15.73
CA LYS A 43 11.98 -23.40 -16.46
C LYS A 43 10.72 -23.85 -15.71
N GLN A 44 10.77 -25.00 -15.05
CA GLN A 44 9.61 -25.57 -14.34
C GLN A 44 9.24 -24.82 -13.04
N LYS A 45 10.18 -24.11 -12.39
CA LYS A 45 9.90 -23.43 -11.11
C LYS A 45 9.12 -22.11 -11.27
N LYS A 46 8.95 -21.60 -12.49
CA LYS A 46 8.29 -20.30 -12.75
C LYS A 46 6.79 -20.38 -13.10
N THR A 47 6.20 -21.56 -13.23
CA THR A 47 4.81 -21.71 -13.69
C THR A 47 3.79 -22.09 -12.62
N THR A 48 4.19 -22.27 -11.36
CA THR A 48 3.26 -22.66 -10.27
C THR A 48 3.16 -21.59 -9.18
N SER A 49 2.58 -20.43 -9.50
CA SER A 49 1.83 -19.60 -8.54
C SER A 49 1.14 -18.44 -9.26
N LYS A 50 0.27 -18.75 -10.22
CA LYS A 50 -0.85 -17.87 -10.53
C LYS A 50 -2.04 -18.49 -9.83
N LYS A 51 -2.38 -17.96 -8.66
CA LYS A 51 -3.72 -18.14 -8.07
C LYS A 51 -4.72 -17.67 -9.16
N PRO A 52 -5.74 -18.45 -9.53
CA PRO A 52 -6.76 -17.97 -10.46
C PRO A 52 -7.34 -16.67 -9.90
N PRO A 53 -7.57 -15.65 -10.75
CA PRO A 53 -8.30 -14.47 -10.31
C PRO A 53 -9.66 -14.97 -9.84
N ALA A 54 -10.01 -14.62 -8.60
CA ALA A 54 -11.37 -14.77 -8.15
C ALA A 54 -12.22 -13.89 -9.07
N GLU A 55 -13.28 -14.46 -9.61
CA GLU A 55 -14.31 -13.75 -10.35
C GLU A 55 -15.12 -12.96 -9.31
N ASP A 56 -14.66 -11.76 -8.98
CA ASP A 56 -15.50 -10.73 -8.39
C ASP A 56 -16.41 -10.21 -9.51
N ALA A 57 -17.65 -10.70 -9.44
CA ALA A 57 -18.82 -10.08 -10.03
C ALA A 57 -18.80 -8.57 -9.72
N TYR A 58 -18.49 -7.80 -10.75
CA TYR A 58 -18.80 -6.39 -10.83
C TYR A 58 -20.33 -6.32 -10.95
N GLU A 59 -21.00 -6.03 -9.84
CA GLU A 59 -22.29 -5.38 -9.92
C GLU A 59 -22.03 -3.98 -10.47
N ASP A 60 -22.77 -3.66 -11.52
CA ASP A 60 -22.69 -2.48 -12.35
C ASP A 60 -23.63 -1.44 -11.72
N ASP A 61 -23.22 -0.85 -10.59
CA ASP A 61 -23.86 0.33 -10.03
C ASP A 61 -23.42 1.56 -10.82
N ALA A 62 -24.24 1.82 -11.83
CA ALA A 62 -24.33 3.03 -12.62
C ALA A 62 -24.09 4.28 -11.75
N TYR A 63 -22.90 4.86 -11.90
CA TYR A 63 -22.65 6.24 -11.51
C TYR A 63 -23.44 7.14 -12.47
N GLU A 64 -24.50 7.75 -11.94
CA GLU A 64 -25.11 8.94 -12.53
C GLU A 64 -24.06 10.05 -12.52
N ASP A 65 -23.67 10.51 -13.72
CA ASP A 65 -22.93 11.74 -13.97
C ASP A 65 -23.77 12.93 -13.45
N ASP A 66 -23.53 13.37 -12.23
CA ASP A 66 -23.87 14.71 -11.79
C ASP A 66 -22.74 15.66 -12.17
N ALA A 67 -22.96 16.30 -13.32
CA ALA A 67 -22.22 17.44 -13.83
C ALA A 67 -22.06 18.52 -12.75
N TYR A 68 -20.86 18.60 -12.16
CA TYR A 68 -20.37 19.79 -11.49
C TYR A 68 -19.64 20.67 -12.51
N GLU A 69 -20.39 21.60 -13.10
CA GLU A 69 -19.86 22.78 -13.79
C GLU A 69 -19.27 23.74 -12.74
N ASP A 70 -17.98 23.57 -12.46
CA ASP A 70 -17.23 24.51 -11.62
C ASP A 70 -16.48 25.48 -12.53
N ASP A 71 -17.22 26.52 -12.90
CA ASP A 71 -16.84 27.87 -13.34
C ASP A 71 -15.39 28.29 -12.97
N TYR A 72 -14.46 28.09 -13.91
CA TYR A 72 -13.15 28.74 -13.84
C TYR A 72 -13.31 30.20 -14.26
N GLY A 73 -13.52 31.03 -13.23
CA GLY A 73 -13.48 32.48 -13.31
C GLY A 73 -12.18 32.98 -13.95
N ASP A 74 -12.40 33.73 -15.01
CA ASP A 74 -11.48 34.54 -15.79
C ASP A 74 -11.01 35.73 -14.93
N ASP A 75 -9.81 35.66 -14.34
CA ASP A 75 -9.10 36.82 -13.82
C ASP A 75 -7.91 37.18 -14.73
N ALA A 76 -8.26 38.03 -15.70
CA ALA A 76 -7.38 38.80 -16.55
C ALA A 76 -6.20 39.41 -15.77
N TYR A 77 -4.99 38.96 -16.09
CA TYR A 77 -3.78 39.75 -15.86
C TYR A 77 -3.64 40.66 -17.09
N GLU A 78 -3.90 41.94 -16.90
CA GLU A 78 -3.52 43.00 -17.84
C GLU A 78 -1.98 42.98 -17.96
N ASP A 79 -1.49 42.59 -19.14
CA ASP A 79 -0.08 42.74 -19.54
C ASP A 79 0.05 44.03 -20.36
N ASP A 80 0.28 45.12 -19.66
CA ASP A 80 0.63 46.43 -20.19
C ASP A 80 2.14 46.52 -20.46
N GLY A 81 2.56 45.96 -21.60
CA GLY A 81 3.95 46.03 -22.08
C GLY A 81 4.03 46.43 -23.55
N ALA A 82 3.96 47.74 -23.80
CA ALA A 82 4.05 48.36 -25.12
C ALA A 82 5.45 48.26 -25.77
N GLU A 83 5.47 48.41 -27.10
CA GLU A 83 6.60 48.74 -28.00
C GLU A 83 7.48 47.52 -28.38
N ASP A 84 7.70 47.16 -29.64
CA ASP A 84 8.11 47.97 -30.79
C ASP A 84 7.95 47.14 -32.09
N TYR A 85 7.35 47.71 -33.14
CA TYR A 85 7.14 47.07 -34.45
C TYR A 85 8.07 47.70 -35.49
N ASP A 86 9.22 47.08 -35.72
CA ASP A 86 10.04 47.35 -36.90
C ASP A 86 9.66 46.39 -38.02
N ALA A 87 8.92 46.95 -38.96
CA ALA A 87 8.59 46.37 -40.25
C ALA A 87 9.85 46.16 -41.10
N TYR A 88 10.11 44.92 -41.49
CA TYR A 88 10.85 44.61 -42.70
C TYR A 88 10.03 43.61 -43.51
N GLU A 89 9.39 44.13 -44.56
CA GLU A 89 9.06 43.34 -45.74
C GLU A 89 10.39 42.91 -46.39
N ASP A 90 10.62 41.61 -46.58
CA ASP A 90 11.24 41.16 -47.82
C ASP A 90 10.97 39.68 -48.09
N ASP A 91 10.78 39.43 -49.36
CA ASP A 91 10.38 38.22 -50.05
C ASP A 91 11.41 37.06 -49.97
N GLY A 92 10.91 35.82 -49.97
CA GLY A 92 11.79 34.67 -49.81
C GLY A 92 11.10 33.32 -49.96
N PHE A 93 10.74 33.01 -51.20
CA PHE A 93 10.47 31.68 -51.74
C PHE A 93 11.42 30.59 -51.17
N ASP A 94 10.87 29.44 -50.72
CA ASP A 94 11.40 28.06 -50.82
C ASP A 94 10.59 27.16 -49.85
N ALA A 95 9.70 26.29 -50.32
CA ALA A 95 9.97 24.94 -50.82
C ALA A 95 10.74 24.04 -49.82
N TYR A 96 10.11 22.90 -49.48
CA TYR A 96 10.60 21.73 -48.71
C TYR A 96 10.56 21.83 -47.16
N ASP A 97 9.70 21.05 -46.51
CA ASP A 97 10.02 19.64 -46.21
C ASP A 97 8.88 18.97 -45.42
N ASP A 98 8.42 17.83 -45.94
CA ASP A 98 7.65 16.81 -45.22
C ASP A 98 8.44 16.37 -43.98
N LYS A 99 8.18 16.99 -42.83
CA LYS A 99 8.70 16.49 -41.55
C LYS A 99 7.77 15.37 -41.09
N PRO A 100 8.17 14.09 -41.14
CA PRO A 100 7.38 13.04 -40.53
C PRO A 100 7.28 13.36 -39.04
N ALA A 101 6.05 13.50 -38.57
CA ALA A 101 5.72 13.63 -37.15
C ALA A 101 6.36 12.46 -36.42
N ARG A 102 7.58 12.68 -35.90
CA ARG A 102 8.23 11.79 -34.94
C ARG A 102 7.36 11.90 -33.70
N THR A 103 6.37 11.01 -33.61
CA THR A 103 5.75 10.63 -32.36
C THR A 103 6.90 10.26 -31.44
N ALA A 104 7.32 11.23 -30.62
CA ALA A 104 8.26 11.04 -29.55
C ALA A 104 7.55 10.11 -28.57
N SER A 105 7.62 8.82 -28.87
CA SER A 105 7.43 7.75 -27.92
C SER A 105 8.40 8.08 -26.81
N ARG A 106 7.90 8.81 -25.81
CA ARG A 106 8.47 8.93 -24.48
C ARG A 106 8.52 7.50 -24.01
N SER A 107 9.60 6.82 -24.37
CA SER A 107 10.06 5.60 -23.76
C SER A 107 10.25 5.97 -22.30
N SER A 108 9.15 5.86 -21.53
CA SER A 108 9.11 5.97 -20.11
C SER A 108 10.13 4.95 -19.64
N LYS A 109 11.33 5.43 -19.30
CA LYS A 109 12.40 4.62 -18.74
C LYS A 109 11.75 3.94 -17.55
N LYS A 110 11.37 2.68 -17.74
CA LYS A 110 10.77 1.82 -16.74
C LYS A 110 11.88 1.60 -15.75
N LYS A 111 11.98 2.52 -14.78
CA LYS A 111 13.00 2.57 -13.74
C LYS A 111 12.85 1.22 -13.06
N LYS A 112 13.79 0.30 -13.32
CA LYS A 112 13.81 -1.01 -12.69
C LYS A 112 13.84 -0.75 -11.19
N ARG A 113 12.69 -0.96 -10.54
CA ARG A 113 12.56 -0.93 -9.09
C ARG A 113 13.64 -1.86 -8.54
N SER A 114 14.71 -1.29 -7.99
CA SER A 114 15.74 -2.09 -7.33
C SER A 114 15.09 -2.65 -6.08
N SER A 115 14.75 -3.93 -6.14
CA SER A 115 14.36 -4.74 -4.99
C SER A 115 15.57 -4.80 -4.05
N GLY A 116 15.62 -3.93 -3.06
CA GLY A 116 16.74 -3.94 -2.13
C GLY A 116 16.66 -2.76 -1.20
N ASN A 117 16.10 -3.04 -0.03
CA ASN A 117 15.96 -2.16 1.13
C ASN A 117 14.71 -1.29 1.09
N VAL A 118 13.67 -1.81 1.74
CA VAL A 118 12.58 -0.97 2.24
C VAL A 118 13.22 0.08 3.16
N PRO A 119 12.95 1.38 2.97
CA PRO A 119 13.57 2.42 3.77
C PRO A 119 13.31 2.18 5.26
N GLY A 120 14.36 2.28 6.08
CA GLY A 120 14.32 1.93 7.51
C GLY A 120 13.27 2.71 8.31
N ILE A 121 12.83 3.87 7.81
CA ILE A 121 11.71 4.65 8.34
C ILE A 121 10.41 3.85 8.36
N VAL A 122 10.10 3.09 7.31
CA VAL A 122 8.85 2.32 7.22
C VAL A 122 8.86 1.17 8.22
N THR A 123 10.00 0.51 8.39
CA THR A 123 10.15 -0.55 9.40
C THR A 123 10.08 0.01 10.82
N ALA A 124 10.64 1.19 11.09
CA ALA A 124 10.56 1.83 12.40
C ALA A 124 9.12 2.24 12.74
N ALA A 125 8.38 2.82 11.78
CA ALA A 125 6.96 3.15 11.94
C ALA A 125 6.11 1.91 12.23
N GLY A 126 6.35 0.81 11.51
CA GLY A 126 5.66 -0.46 11.71
C GLY A 126 5.90 -1.08 13.10
N ILE A 127 7.13 -1.03 13.61
CA ILE A 127 7.48 -1.53 14.95
C ILE A 127 6.79 -0.68 16.03
N LEU A 128 6.82 0.65 15.88
CA LEU A 128 6.20 1.56 16.84
C LEU A 128 4.69 1.34 16.93
N MET A 129 4.03 1.16 15.78
CA MET A 129 2.61 0.77 15.73
C MET A 129 2.36 -0.59 16.38
N MET A 130 3.23 -1.58 16.17
CA MET A 130 3.09 -2.89 16.83
C MET A 130 3.17 -2.81 18.36
N ILE A 131 4.06 -1.99 18.90
CA ILE A 131 4.22 -1.85 20.35
C ILE A 131 2.97 -1.17 20.93
N VAL A 132 2.54 -0.06 20.33
CA VAL A 132 1.37 0.70 20.79
C VAL A 132 0.09 -0.13 20.66
N ALA A 133 -0.16 -0.72 19.50
CA ALA A 133 -1.32 -1.58 19.26
C ALA A 133 -1.27 -2.85 20.14
N GLY A 134 -0.08 -3.43 20.34
CA GLY A 134 0.11 -4.61 21.18
C GLY A 134 -0.17 -4.33 22.67
N LEU A 135 0.33 -3.22 23.20
CA LEU A 135 0.04 -2.77 24.57
C LEU A 135 -1.45 -2.46 24.76
N ASN A 136 -2.08 -1.77 23.80
CA ASN A 136 -3.51 -1.47 23.85
C ASN A 136 -4.35 -2.75 23.79
N SER A 137 -4.02 -3.66 22.87
CA SER A 137 -4.70 -4.96 22.74
C SER A 137 -4.56 -5.80 24.01
N LEU A 138 -3.40 -5.77 24.67
CA LEU A 138 -3.18 -6.46 25.94
C LEU A 138 -4.06 -5.89 27.06
N LEU A 139 -4.14 -4.56 27.19
CA LEU A 139 -5.00 -3.90 28.17
C LEU A 139 -6.47 -4.20 27.94
N ILE A 140 -6.92 -4.18 26.68
CA ILE A 140 -8.29 -4.56 26.29
C ILE A 140 -8.56 -6.03 26.63
N ALA A 141 -7.62 -6.93 26.33
CA ALA A 141 -7.76 -8.35 26.67
C ALA A 141 -7.91 -8.57 28.19
N LEU A 142 -7.15 -7.85 29.00
CA LEU A 142 -7.28 -7.89 30.47
C LEU A 142 -8.63 -7.31 30.93
N ALA A 143 -9.10 -6.23 30.30
CA ALA A 143 -10.42 -5.66 30.60
C ALA A 143 -11.56 -6.63 30.25
N ILE A 144 -11.51 -7.29 29.10
CA ILE A 144 -12.47 -8.34 28.70
C ILE A 144 -12.42 -9.47 29.71
N LEU A 145 -11.24 -9.93 30.11
CA LEU A 145 -11.10 -11.01 31.08
C LEU A 145 -11.75 -10.63 32.43
N GLY A 146 -11.52 -9.40 32.90
CA GLY A 146 -12.21 -8.85 34.07
C GLY A 146 -13.73 -8.79 33.89
N LEU A 147 -14.21 -8.41 32.71
CA LEU A 147 -15.63 -8.34 32.38
C LEU A 147 -16.26 -9.74 32.31
N VAL A 148 -15.58 -10.74 31.75
CA VAL A 148 -16.04 -12.14 31.72
C VAL A 148 -16.13 -12.73 33.12
N VAL A 149 -15.12 -12.48 33.96
CA VAL A 149 -15.14 -12.92 35.37
C VAL A 149 -16.28 -12.22 36.13
N GLY A 150 -16.44 -10.91 35.95
CA GLY A 150 -17.52 -10.12 36.56
C GLY A 150 -18.91 -10.53 36.06
N PHE A 151 -19.05 -10.82 34.76
CA PHE A 151 -20.30 -11.26 34.16
C PHE A 151 -20.70 -12.66 34.64
N GLY A 152 -19.73 -13.56 34.84
CA GLY A 152 -19.98 -14.87 35.48
C GLY A 152 -20.58 -14.72 36.89
N ALA A 153 -20.01 -13.83 37.70
CA ALA A 153 -20.54 -13.53 39.03
C ALA A 153 -21.92 -12.86 38.99
N ALA A 154 -22.14 -11.92 38.06
CA ALA A 154 -23.42 -11.22 37.89
C ALA A 154 -24.53 -12.14 37.35
N MET A 155 -24.21 -13.05 36.43
CA MET A 155 -25.17 -14.01 35.87
C MET A 155 -25.73 -14.94 36.96
N GLN A 156 -24.93 -15.24 37.99
CA GLN A 156 -25.37 -16.02 39.14
C GLN A 156 -26.41 -15.27 39.99
N GLN A 157 -26.32 -13.94 40.11
CA GLN A 157 -27.35 -13.12 40.76
C GLN A 157 -28.62 -13.01 39.90
N MET A 158 -28.49 -12.87 38.57
CA MET A 158 -29.64 -12.79 37.66
C MET A 158 -30.49 -14.06 37.66
N ARG A 159 -29.90 -15.25 37.91
CA ARG A 159 -30.67 -16.50 38.07
C ARG A 159 -31.67 -16.48 39.23
N GLN A 160 -31.47 -15.64 40.25
CA GLN A 160 -32.42 -15.52 41.35
C GLN A 160 -33.57 -14.52 41.09
N ILE A 161 -33.42 -13.62 40.11
CA ILE A 161 -34.44 -12.61 39.78
C ILE A 161 -35.23 -13.10 38.56
N GLN A 162 -35.89 -14.25 38.68
CA GLN A 162 -36.91 -14.69 37.72
C GLN A 162 -38.24 -13.99 38.06
N GLY A 163 -38.36 -12.72 37.68
CA GLY A 163 -39.61 -11.96 37.76
C GLY A 163 -39.69 -10.96 36.61
N ALA A 164 -40.80 -10.97 35.88
CA ALA A 164 -41.02 -10.29 34.59
C ALA A 164 -41.07 -8.75 34.63
N ASN A 165 -40.32 -8.11 35.53
CA ASN A 165 -40.21 -6.66 35.59
C ASN A 165 -39.00 -6.21 34.76
N PHE A 166 -39.26 -5.41 33.73
CA PHE A 166 -38.22 -4.73 32.96
C PHE A 166 -37.33 -3.92 33.92
N ASN A 167 -36.12 -4.40 34.18
CA ASN A 167 -35.16 -3.67 35.00
C ASN A 167 -34.29 -2.79 34.08
N PRO A 168 -34.38 -1.44 34.17
CA PRO A 168 -33.55 -0.54 33.38
C PRO A 168 -32.05 -0.75 33.59
N GLN A 169 -31.63 -1.30 34.73
CA GLN A 169 -30.22 -1.64 34.97
C GLN A 169 -29.74 -2.79 34.07
N ALA A 170 -30.58 -3.80 33.80
CA ALA A 170 -30.22 -4.91 32.92
C ALA A 170 -30.04 -4.43 31.47
N LEU A 171 -30.90 -3.50 31.02
CA LEU A 171 -30.76 -2.86 29.71
C LEU A 171 -29.47 -2.03 29.63
N GLY A 172 -29.14 -1.25 30.66
CA GLY A 172 -27.89 -0.49 30.73
C GLY A 172 -26.65 -1.38 30.62
N MET A 173 -26.62 -2.51 31.33
CA MET A 173 -25.51 -3.47 31.24
C MET A 173 -25.41 -4.13 29.86
N ALA A 174 -26.54 -4.43 29.21
CA ALA A 174 -26.55 -4.98 27.85
C ALA A 174 -25.99 -3.99 26.82
N VAL A 175 -26.34 -2.71 26.92
CA VAL A 175 -25.82 -1.65 26.03
C VAL A 175 -24.31 -1.47 26.24
N VAL A 176 -23.85 -1.41 27.50
CA VAL A 176 -22.41 -1.31 27.81
C VAL A 176 -21.65 -2.51 27.28
N ALA A 177 -22.18 -3.73 27.44
CA ALA A 177 -21.57 -4.94 26.89
C ALA A 177 -21.49 -4.90 25.35
N GLY A 178 -22.54 -4.43 24.67
CA GLY A 178 -22.57 -4.28 23.21
C GLY A 178 -21.54 -3.26 22.71
N VAL A 179 -21.44 -2.11 23.37
CA VAL A 179 -20.44 -1.08 23.04
C VAL A 179 -19.03 -1.62 23.25
N MET A 180 -18.77 -2.29 24.37
CA MET A 180 -17.48 -2.93 24.64
C MET A 180 -17.13 -3.96 23.56
N PHE A 181 -18.07 -4.80 23.15
CA PHE A 181 -17.85 -5.77 22.08
C PHE A 181 -17.44 -5.08 20.76
N LEU A 182 -18.10 -3.99 20.39
CA LEU A 182 -17.77 -3.23 19.19
C LEU A 182 -16.34 -2.67 19.25
N TYR A 183 -15.91 -2.14 20.40
CA TYR A 183 -14.53 -1.71 20.63
C TYR A 183 -13.52 -2.86 20.47
N THR A 184 -13.83 -4.05 20.94
CA THR A 184 -12.92 -5.21 20.77
C THR A 184 -12.72 -5.58 19.31
N VAL A 185 -13.76 -5.47 18.48
CA VAL A 185 -13.67 -5.72 17.04
C VAL A 185 -12.75 -4.70 16.38
N VAL A 186 -12.89 -3.41 16.71
CA VAL A 186 -12.02 -2.36 16.18
C VAL A 186 -10.57 -2.57 16.59
N ALA A 187 -10.31 -2.90 17.87
CA ALA A 187 -8.96 -3.17 18.35
C ALA A 187 -8.28 -4.35 17.62
N VAL A 188 -9.04 -5.40 17.32
CA VAL A 188 -8.54 -6.53 16.53
C VAL A 188 -8.19 -6.09 15.10
N LEU A 189 -9.02 -5.25 14.48
CA LEU A 189 -8.75 -4.72 13.13
C LEU A 189 -7.49 -3.84 13.10
N GLU A 190 -7.28 -2.99 14.11
CA GLU A 190 -6.05 -2.21 14.27
C GLU A 190 -4.82 -3.11 14.38
N PHE A 191 -4.91 -4.15 15.22
CA PHE A 191 -3.82 -5.10 15.41
C PHE A 191 -3.49 -5.88 14.13
N LEU A 192 -4.51 -6.34 13.39
CA LEU A 192 -4.34 -7.01 12.10
C LEU A 192 -3.76 -6.06 11.03
N GLY A 193 -4.17 -4.79 11.04
CA GLY A 193 -3.61 -3.73 10.20
C GLY A 193 -2.11 -3.54 10.46
N GLY A 194 -1.70 -3.46 11.73
CA GLY A 194 -0.30 -3.35 12.14
C GLY A 194 0.55 -4.56 11.72
N LEU A 195 0.04 -5.78 11.88
CA LEU A 195 0.70 -7.02 11.44
C LEU A 195 0.95 -7.06 9.92
N ARG A 196 -0.01 -6.57 9.13
CA ARG A 196 0.11 -6.52 7.67
C ARG A 196 1.00 -5.39 7.19
N ALA A 197 0.98 -4.24 7.87
CA ALA A 197 1.90 -3.14 7.62
C ALA A 197 3.36 -3.59 7.85
N PHE A 198 3.63 -4.33 8.93
CA PHE A 198 4.97 -4.87 9.21
C PHE A 198 5.49 -5.81 8.12
N LYS A 199 4.61 -6.63 7.54
CA LYS A 199 4.98 -7.55 6.46
C LYS A 199 5.01 -6.90 5.08
N ALA A 200 4.65 -5.61 4.96
CA ALA A 200 4.49 -4.90 3.70
C ALA A 200 3.66 -5.67 2.65
N GLN A 201 2.64 -6.43 3.09
CA GLN A 201 1.89 -7.34 2.21
C GLN A 201 0.70 -6.69 1.52
N SER A 202 0.11 -5.66 2.12
CA SER A 202 -1.10 -5.02 1.58
C SER A 202 -1.19 -3.56 2.02
N PHE A 203 -1.15 -2.65 1.05
CA PHE A 203 -1.27 -1.21 1.29
C PHE A 203 -2.64 -0.83 1.90
N GLY A 204 -3.73 -1.39 1.36
CA GLY A 204 -5.09 -1.06 1.81
C GLY A 204 -5.33 -1.33 3.29
N MET A 205 -4.95 -2.52 3.79
CA MET A 205 -5.13 -2.88 5.21
C MET A 205 -4.21 -2.09 6.15
N ALA A 206 -3.04 -1.68 5.67
CA ALA A 206 -2.14 -0.83 6.44
C ALA A 206 -2.68 0.60 6.55
N LEU A 207 -3.23 1.13 5.45
CA LEU A 207 -3.86 2.44 5.41
C LEU A 207 -5.12 2.50 6.26
N THR A 208 -6.01 1.50 6.19
CA THR A 208 -7.23 1.47 7.00
C THR A 208 -6.89 1.41 8.49
N GLY A 209 -5.91 0.59 8.89
CA GLY A 209 -5.42 0.57 10.26
C GLY A 209 -4.91 1.94 10.74
N ALA A 210 -4.19 2.66 9.89
CA ALA A 210 -3.66 4.00 10.18
C ALA A 210 -4.76 5.08 10.25
N ILE A 211 -5.79 5.00 9.41
CA ILE A 211 -6.94 5.90 9.44
C ILE A 211 -7.75 5.67 10.73
N ILE A 212 -8.01 4.41 11.08
CA ILE A 212 -8.75 4.08 12.31
C ILE A 212 -8.03 4.63 13.54
N THR A 213 -6.70 4.49 13.61
CA THR A 213 -5.89 5.04 14.72
C THR A 213 -5.86 6.57 14.77
N ALA A 214 -6.10 7.24 13.64
CA ALA A 214 -6.15 8.69 13.57
C ALA A 214 -7.47 9.28 14.10
N ILE A 215 -8.54 8.49 14.23
CA ILE A 215 -9.85 8.97 14.70
C ILE A 215 -9.90 8.93 16.24
N PRO A 216 -9.84 10.09 16.93
CA PRO A 216 -9.76 10.16 18.40
C PRO A 216 -11.01 9.61 19.11
N CYS A 217 -12.12 9.46 18.39
CA CYS A 217 -13.42 9.09 18.95
C CYS A 217 -13.63 7.57 19.07
N ILE A 218 -12.92 6.77 18.26
CA ILE A 218 -13.10 5.32 18.17
C ILE A 218 -12.04 4.58 19.02
N GLY A 219 -10.98 5.28 19.45
CA GLY A 219 -9.81 4.68 20.11
C GLY A 219 -9.86 4.53 21.65
N GLY A 220 -11.00 4.77 22.31
CA GLY A 220 -11.11 4.57 23.77
C GLY A 220 -10.65 5.76 24.61
N MET A 221 -11.41 6.02 25.67
CA MET A 221 -11.75 7.36 26.13
C MET A 221 -10.74 8.12 27.01
N SER A 222 -9.51 7.64 27.27
CA SER A 222 -8.77 8.24 28.40
C SER A 222 -7.27 8.54 28.25
N TYR A 223 -6.56 8.03 27.24
CA TYR A 223 -5.11 8.29 27.12
C TYR A 223 -4.59 8.48 25.69
N CYS A 224 -5.45 8.32 24.68
CA CYS A 224 -5.01 8.15 23.29
C CYS A 224 -4.79 9.46 22.52
N SER A 225 -5.61 10.50 22.68
CA SER A 225 -5.65 11.63 21.72
C SER A 225 -4.33 12.38 21.53
N LEU A 226 -3.48 12.48 22.57
CA LEU A 226 -2.21 13.21 22.48
C LEU A 226 -1.07 12.38 21.90
N VAL A 227 -1.14 11.05 21.96
CA VAL A 227 -0.05 10.16 21.52
C VAL A 227 -0.43 9.40 20.26
N THR A 228 -1.66 8.90 20.14
CA THR A 228 -2.10 8.14 18.97
C THR A 228 -2.34 9.01 17.75
N VAL A 229 -2.87 10.22 17.90
CA VAL A 229 -3.09 11.13 16.78
C VAL A 229 -1.77 11.47 16.05
N PRO A 230 -0.70 11.95 16.73
CA PRO A 230 0.55 12.22 16.03
C PRO A 230 1.20 10.96 15.45
N ILE A 231 1.10 9.81 16.14
CA ILE A 231 1.61 8.53 15.62
C ILE A 231 0.82 8.07 14.38
N GLY A 232 -0.50 8.20 14.40
CA GLY A 232 -1.39 7.86 13.30
C GLY A 232 -1.11 8.72 12.07
N ILE A 233 -1.03 10.05 12.25
CA ILE A 233 -0.66 10.99 11.19
C ILE A 233 0.73 10.67 10.64
N PHE A 234 1.71 10.43 11.51
CA PHE A 234 3.07 10.04 11.10
C PHE A 234 3.06 8.76 10.27
N CYS A 235 2.27 7.76 10.66
CA CYS A 235 2.16 6.51 9.90
C CYS A 235 1.46 6.71 8.55
N ILE A 236 0.43 7.55 8.47
CA ILE A 236 -0.21 7.90 7.20
C ILE A 236 0.81 8.54 6.25
N ILE A 237 1.61 9.50 6.73
CA ILE A 237 2.66 10.16 5.94
C ILE A 237 3.76 9.17 5.55
N ALA A 238 4.23 8.33 6.46
CA ALA A 238 5.28 7.34 6.20
C ALA A 238 4.81 6.30 5.17
N ILE A 239 3.55 5.86 5.23
CA ILE A 239 2.97 4.91 4.29
C ILE A 239 2.72 5.56 2.92
N SER A 240 2.19 6.80 2.89
CA SER A 240 1.88 7.51 1.63
C SER A 240 3.13 7.85 0.84
N THR A 241 4.18 8.31 1.51
CA THR A 241 5.50 8.61 0.89
C THR A 241 6.19 7.36 0.35
N ASN A 242 5.88 6.18 0.88
CA ASN A 242 6.48 4.91 0.48
C ASN A 242 5.50 3.96 -0.21
N ARG A 243 4.48 4.49 -0.90
CA ARG A 243 3.49 3.68 -1.63
C ARG A 243 4.13 2.68 -2.60
N ASP A 244 5.26 3.05 -3.20
CA ASP A 244 6.01 2.20 -4.13
C ASP A 244 6.66 0.97 -3.50
N ALA A 245 6.78 0.92 -2.17
CA ALA A 245 7.39 -0.19 -1.43
C ALA A 245 6.43 -1.37 -1.21
N PHE A 246 5.13 -1.17 -1.40
CA PHE A 246 4.13 -2.23 -1.30
C PHE A 246 3.93 -2.93 -2.65
N PRO A 247 3.81 -4.27 -2.67
CA PRO A 247 3.54 -5.04 -3.88
C PRO A 247 2.11 -4.83 -4.42
#